data_AF-A0A967N7N7-F1
#
_entry.id   AF-A0A967N7N7-F1
#
_cell.length_a   1.000
_cell.length_b   1.000
_cell.length_c   1.000
_cell.angle_alpha   90.00
_cell.angle_beta   90.00
_cell.angle_gamma   90.00
#
_symmetry.space_group_name_H-M   'P 1'
#
loop_
_entity.id
_entity.type
_entity.pdbx_description
1 polymer ?
#
loop_
_entity_poly.entity_id
_entity_poly.type
_entity_poly.pdbx_seq_one_letter_code
_entity_poly.pdbx_strand_id
1 'polypeptide(L)'
;MMGTCMPDLDVPIMKGTTGVVVLTEAESRPARVYPCIRCGHCLDACPVFLNPSRLGRLARAGRYEEMVDADLPTCMLCGSCSYVCPSNIPLAQMFGLAKRQWRRERELERQKEDREEEAEEVAASGPAEDHADDAGRAA
;
A
#
# COMPACT_ATOMS: atom_id res chain seq x y z
N MET A 1 -5.43 11.10 -13.89
CA MET A 1 -4.19 11.88 -13.99
C MET A 1 -3.16 11.29 -13.05
N MET A 2 -2.07 10.70 -13.57
CA MET A 2 -1.01 10.08 -12.76
C MET A 2 0.12 11.04 -12.49
N GLY A 3 0.65 10.98 -11.27
CA GLY A 3 1.74 11.84 -10.82
C GLY A 3 1.66 12.09 -9.31
N THR A 4 2.81 12.39 -8.71
CA THR A 4 2.93 12.88 -7.35
C THR A 4 2.96 14.41 -7.35
N CYS A 5 2.30 15.01 -6.36
CA CYS A 5 2.45 16.45 -6.11
C CYS A 5 3.86 16.71 -5.61
N MET A 6 4.53 17.72 -6.15
CA MET A 6 5.86 18.12 -5.71
C MET A 6 5.76 19.16 -4.59
N PRO A 7 6.58 19.04 -3.53
CA PRO A 7 6.56 19.97 -2.39
C PRO A 7 7.07 21.37 -2.74
N ASP A 8 7.99 21.47 -3.70
CA ASP A 8 8.64 22.71 -4.13
C ASP A 8 9.21 22.56 -5.55
N LEU A 9 9.75 23.65 -6.11
CA LEU A 9 10.29 23.71 -7.46
C LEU A 9 11.76 23.27 -7.58
N ASP A 10 12.43 23.03 -6.46
CA ASP A 10 13.85 22.63 -6.41
C ASP A 10 14.02 21.10 -6.47
N VAL A 11 12.92 20.35 -6.46
CA VAL A 11 12.93 18.89 -6.62
C VAL A 11 13.48 18.51 -8.01
N PRO A 12 14.53 17.67 -8.07
CA PRO A 12 15.13 17.28 -9.34
C PRO A 12 14.18 16.40 -10.18
N ILE A 13 14.23 16.57 -11.49
CA ILE A 13 13.59 15.64 -12.43
C ILE A 13 14.46 14.40 -12.59
N MET A 14 13.83 13.22 -12.60
CA MET A 14 14.52 11.94 -12.78
C MET A 14 14.32 11.44 -14.21
N LYS A 15 15.14 10.49 -14.67
CA LYS A 15 14.99 9.86 -15.99
C LYS A 15 13.57 9.33 -16.26
N GLY A 16 12.84 8.93 -15.21
CA GLY A 16 11.46 8.46 -15.29
C GLY A 16 10.39 9.57 -15.38
N THR A 17 10.75 10.85 -15.32
CA THR A 17 9.80 11.96 -15.43
C THR A 17 9.36 12.12 -16.88
N THR A 18 8.14 11.70 -17.18
CA THR A 18 7.57 11.79 -18.54
C THR A 18 6.89 13.13 -18.84
N GLY A 19 6.61 13.94 -17.82
CA GLY A 19 5.98 15.25 -17.96
C GLY A 19 5.77 15.95 -16.63
N VAL A 20 5.55 17.25 -16.69
CA VAL A 20 5.24 18.11 -15.55
C VAL A 20 3.94 18.86 -15.85
N VAL A 21 2.98 18.78 -14.94
CA VAL A 21 1.72 19.53 -15.02
C VAL A 21 1.79 20.66 -14.01
N VAL A 22 1.65 21.89 -14.51
CA VAL A 22 1.64 23.11 -13.67
C VAL A 22 0.21 23.61 -13.63
N LEU A 23 -0.35 23.67 -12.43
CA LEU A 23 -1.71 24.15 -12.17
C LEU A 23 -1.65 25.46 -11.40
N THR A 24 -2.50 26.40 -11.78
CA THR A 24 -2.72 27.61 -10.98
C THR A 24 -3.45 27.28 -9.68
N GLU A 25 -3.44 28.21 -8.73
CA GLU A 25 -4.19 28.04 -7.48
C GLU A 25 -5.68 27.78 -7.75
N ALA A 26 -6.28 28.44 -8.73
CA ALA A 26 -7.68 28.25 -9.10
C ALA A 26 -7.97 26.84 -9.63
N GLU A 27 -7.02 26.21 -10.32
CA GLU A 27 -7.12 24.86 -10.87
C GLU A 27 -6.77 23.77 -9.86
N SER A 28 -5.95 24.11 -8.85
CA SER A 28 -5.45 23.19 -7.82
C SER A 28 -6.21 23.29 -6.49
N ARG A 29 -7.28 24.09 -6.40
CA ARG A 29 -7.96 24.37 -5.11
C ARG A 29 -8.33 23.06 -4.40
N PRO A 30 -7.88 22.87 -3.13
CA PRO A 30 -8.34 21.77 -2.31
C PRO A 30 -9.84 21.94 -2.11
N ALA A 31 -10.63 21.14 -2.82
CA ALA A 31 -12.06 21.20 -2.70
C ALA A 31 -12.47 20.56 -1.37
N ARG A 32 -13.36 21.22 -0.63
CA ARG A 32 -13.89 20.68 0.63
C ARG A 32 -14.42 19.27 0.37
N VAL A 33 -13.97 18.31 1.17
CA VAL A 33 -14.45 16.93 1.09
C VAL A 33 -15.81 16.86 1.78
N TYR A 34 -16.79 16.32 1.06
CA TYR A 34 -18.15 16.10 1.57
C TYR A 34 -18.41 14.60 1.78
N PRO A 35 -19.45 14.24 2.56
CA PRO A 35 -19.91 12.86 2.64
C PRO A 35 -20.28 12.29 1.27
N CYS A 36 -20.06 10.98 1.09
CA CYS A 36 -20.45 10.29 -0.13
C CYS A 36 -21.98 10.25 -0.27
N ILE A 37 -22.50 10.82 -1.37
CA ILE A 37 -23.94 10.84 -1.68
C ILE A 37 -24.41 9.62 -2.49
N ARG A 38 -23.52 8.67 -2.78
CA ARG A 38 -23.82 7.43 -3.53
C ARG A 38 -24.33 7.66 -4.97
N CYS A 39 -23.81 8.68 -5.66
CA CYS A 39 -24.23 9.03 -7.03
C CYS A 39 -23.81 8.03 -8.13
N GLY A 40 -22.88 7.12 -7.87
CA GLY A 40 -22.44 6.14 -8.86
C GLY A 40 -21.34 6.60 -9.84
N HIS A 41 -21.11 7.91 -10.04
CA HIS A 41 -20.16 8.42 -11.06
C HIS A 41 -18.76 7.78 -11.02
N CYS A 42 -18.27 7.45 -9.83
CA CYS A 42 -16.97 6.81 -9.68
C CYS A 42 -16.91 5.38 -10.26
N LEU A 43 -18.04 4.67 -10.34
CA LEU A 43 -18.14 3.36 -10.98
C LEU A 43 -18.03 3.53 -12.49
N ASP A 44 -18.82 4.44 -13.06
CA ASP A 44 -18.85 4.72 -14.51
C ASP A 44 -17.48 5.19 -15.03
N ALA A 45 -16.75 5.97 -14.23
CA ALA A 45 -15.44 6.50 -14.60
C ALA A 45 -14.27 5.52 -14.38
N CYS A 46 -14.50 4.33 -13.80
CA CYS A 46 -13.41 3.41 -13.48
C CYS A 46 -12.96 2.62 -14.73
N PRO A 47 -11.73 2.80 -15.23
CA PRO A 47 -11.27 2.13 -16.47
C PRO A 47 -11.01 0.62 -16.29
N VAL A 48 -10.95 0.15 -15.05
CA VAL A 48 -10.69 -1.25 -14.69
C VAL A 48 -11.89 -1.88 -13.95
N PHE A 49 -13.07 -1.27 -14.07
CA PHE A 49 -14.35 -1.81 -13.58
C PHE A 49 -14.39 -2.20 -12.09
N LEU A 50 -13.61 -1.51 -11.25
CA LEU A 50 -13.72 -1.65 -9.79
C LEU A 50 -14.99 -0.96 -9.28
N ASN A 51 -15.30 -1.16 -8.00
CA ASN A 51 -16.29 -0.36 -7.28
C ASN A 51 -15.59 0.62 -6.32
N PRO A 52 -15.24 1.85 -6.76
CA PRO A 52 -14.54 2.80 -5.91
C PRO A 52 -15.36 3.28 -4.72
N SER A 53 -16.70 3.25 -4.82
CA SER A 53 -17.56 3.63 -3.69
C SER A 53 -17.41 2.64 -2.53
N ARG A 54 -17.40 1.33 -2.82
CA ARG A 54 -17.16 0.26 -1.84
C ARG A 54 -15.74 0.35 -1.28
N LEU A 55 -14.73 0.39 -2.16
CA LEU A 55 -13.32 0.49 -1.76
C LEU A 55 -13.07 1.74 -0.89
N GLY A 56 -13.68 2.88 -1.24
CA GLY A 56 -13.55 4.12 -0.48
C GLY A 56 -14.21 4.11 0.89
N ARG A 57 -15.16 3.20 1.15
CA ARG A 57 -15.69 2.96 2.52
C ARG A 57 -14.77 2.05 3.30
N LEU A 58 -14.29 0.97 2.69
CA LEU A 58 -13.35 0.04 3.32
C LEU A 58 -12.04 0.74 3.70
N ALA A 59 -11.51 1.59 2.81
CA ALA A 59 -10.30 2.38 3.07
C ALA A 59 -10.45 3.31 4.29
N ARG A 60 -11.62 3.96 4.42
CA ARG A 60 -11.92 4.81 5.58
C ARG A 60 -12.07 4.04 6.87
N ALA A 61 -12.49 2.77 6.79
CA ALA A 61 -12.61 1.88 7.93
C ALA A 61 -11.29 1.14 8.24
N GLY A 62 -10.22 1.34 7.45
CA GLY A 62 -8.95 0.61 7.62
C GLY A 62 -9.04 -0.89 7.32
N ARG A 63 -10.07 -1.35 6.59
CA ARG A 63 -10.33 -2.77 6.30
C ARG A 63 -9.58 -3.20 5.05
N TYR A 64 -8.25 -3.27 5.11
CA TYR A 64 -7.38 -3.45 3.94
C TYR A 64 -7.47 -4.84 3.30
N GLU A 65 -7.61 -5.89 4.10
CA GLU A 65 -7.81 -7.26 3.61
C GLU A 65 -9.05 -7.36 2.72
N GLU A 66 -10.17 -6.81 3.18
CA GLU A 66 -11.41 -6.79 2.40
C GLU A 66 -11.34 -5.90 1.16
N MET A 67 -10.43 -4.92 1.14
CA MET A 67 -10.16 -4.18 -0.09
C MET A 67 -9.45 -5.07 -1.11
N VAL A 68 -8.58 -5.97 -0.66
CA VAL A 68 -7.91 -6.95 -1.52
C VAL A 68 -8.91 -7.93 -2.10
N ASP A 69 -9.84 -8.44 -1.28
CA ASP A 69 -10.96 -9.27 -1.73
C ASP A 69 -11.90 -8.52 -2.69
N ALA A 70 -11.88 -7.19 -2.66
CA ALA A 70 -12.58 -6.32 -3.59
C ALA A 70 -11.70 -5.81 -4.75
N ASP A 71 -10.64 -6.55 -5.09
CA ASP A 71 -9.74 -6.33 -6.23
C ASP A 71 -8.94 -5.02 -6.19
N LEU A 72 -8.69 -4.45 -5.01
CA LEU A 72 -7.83 -3.27 -4.86
C LEU A 72 -6.47 -3.41 -5.60
N PRO A 73 -5.76 -4.56 -5.57
CA PRO A 73 -4.49 -4.73 -6.29
C PRO A 73 -4.56 -4.34 -7.78
N THR A 74 -5.69 -4.54 -8.45
CA THR A 74 -5.93 -4.20 -9.86
C THR A 74 -5.99 -2.69 -10.11
N CYS A 75 -6.25 -1.88 -9.07
CA CYS A 75 -6.34 -0.43 -9.23
C CYS A 75 -5.01 0.20 -9.72
N MET A 76 -4.95 0.67 -10.96
CA MET A 76 -3.78 1.38 -11.50
C MET A 76 -3.60 2.83 -10.97
N LEU A 77 -4.32 3.18 -9.90
CA LEU A 77 -4.33 4.47 -9.25
C LEU A 77 -4.79 5.67 -10.08
N CYS A 78 -5.28 5.50 -11.33
CA CYS A 78 -5.59 6.51 -12.37
C CYS A 78 -6.26 7.84 -11.95
N GLY A 79 -6.93 7.92 -10.81
CA GLY A 79 -7.49 9.17 -10.29
C GLY A 79 -8.84 9.57 -10.88
N SER A 80 -9.35 8.87 -11.91
CA SER A 80 -10.62 9.21 -12.56
C SER A 80 -11.79 9.24 -11.57
N CYS A 81 -11.85 8.27 -10.66
CA CYS A 81 -12.87 8.21 -9.62
C CYS A 81 -12.84 9.39 -8.63
N SER A 82 -11.66 9.89 -8.27
CA SER A 82 -11.52 11.10 -7.43
C SER A 82 -11.99 12.34 -8.18
N TYR A 83 -11.60 12.46 -9.46
CA TYR A 83 -11.88 13.63 -10.28
C TYR A 83 -13.38 13.84 -10.55
N VAL A 84 -14.10 12.77 -10.86
CA VAL A 84 -15.56 12.84 -11.16
C VAL A 84 -16.43 12.90 -9.90
N CYS A 85 -15.85 12.80 -8.71
CA CYS A 85 -16.61 12.72 -7.47
C CYS A 85 -17.19 14.09 -7.09
N PRO A 86 -18.52 14.29 -7.08
CA PRO A 86 -19.11 15.57 -6.70
C PRO A 86 -18.87 15.92 -5.22
N SER A 87 -18.53 14.91 -4.40
CA SER A 87 -18.18 15.08 -2.99
C SER A 87 -16.68 15.32 -2.76
N ASN A 88 -15.87 15.46 -3.81
CA ASN A 88 -14.41 15.67 -3.75
C ASN A 88 -13.67 14.61 -2.94
N ILE A 89 -14.13 13.36 -2.95
CA ILE A 89 -13.52 12.30 -2.16
C ILE A 89 -12.21 11.86 -2.84
N PRO A 90 -11.05 11.91 -2.14
CA PRO A 90 -9.74 11.59 -2.73
C PRO A 90 -9.50 10.06 -2.79
N LEU A 91 -10.35 9.37 -3.55
CA LEU A 91 -10.39 7.91 -3.66
C LEU A 91 -9.04 7.31 -4.05
N ALA A 92 -8.39 7.81 -5.10
CA ALA A 92 -7.09 7.32 -5.55
C ALA A 92 -5.98 7.47 -4.50
N GLN A 93 -5.96 8.58 -3.74
CA GLN A 93 -5.01 8.78 -2.65
C GLN A 93 -5.24 7.76 -1.52
N MET A 94 -6.51 7.53 -1.14
CA MET A 94 -6.88 6.51 -0.15
C MET A 94 -6.48 5.10 -0.61
N PHE A 95 -6.66 4.78 -1.89
CA PHE A 95 -6.26 3.49 -2.46
C PHE A 95 -4.75 3.32 -2.50
N GLY A 96 -4.00 4.39 -2.81
CA GLY A 96 -2.54 4.38 -2.75
C GLY A 96 -2.02 4.13 -1.33
N LEU A 97 -2.63 4.75 -0.32
CA LEU A 97 -2.33 4.49 1.09
C LEU A 97 -2.64 3.04 1.47
N ALA A 98 -3.84 2.56 1.16
CA ALA A 98 -4.25 1.18 1.45
C ALA A 98 -3.31 0.14 0.81
N LYS A 99 -2.90 0.34 -0.46
CA LYS A 99 -1.93 -0.53 -1.13
C LYS A 99 -0.56 -0.55 -0.44
N ARG A 100 -0.07 0.60 0.01
CA ARG A 100 1.20 0.67 0.75
C ARG A 100 1.09 -0.04 2.09
N GLN A 101 0.00 0.17 2.81
CA GLN A 101 -0.22 -0.43 4.11
C GLN A 101 -0.33 -1.96 4.01
N TRP A 102 -1.12 -2.46 3.08
CA TRP A 102 -1.24 -3.90 2.81
C TRP A 102 0.11 -4.54 2.43
N ARG A 103 0.91 -3.89 1.55
CA ARG A 103 2.24 -4.41 1.21
C ARG A 103 3.17 -4.47 2.42
N ARG A 104 3.11 -3.45 3.29
CA ARG A 104 3.92 -3.38 4.51
C ARG A 104 3.53 -4.48 5.49
N GLU A 105 2.24 -4.72 5.69
CA GLU A 105 1.75 -5.79 6.57
C GLU A 105 2.25 -7.16 6.11
N ARG A 106 2.11 -7.47 4.81
CA ARG A 106 2.59 -8.74 4.24
C ARG A 106 4.11 -8.93 4.30
N GLU A 107 4.86 -7.84 4.16
CA GLU A 107 6.31 -7.89 4.30
C GLU A 107 6.71 -8.23 5.74
N LEU A 108 6.03 -7.64 6.72
CA LEU A 108 6.27 -7.93 8.13
C LEU A 108 5.86 -9.35 8.52
N GLU A 109 4.79 -9.89 7.91
CA GLU A 109 4.38 -11.28 8.09
C GLU A 109 5.45 -12.24 7.56
N ARG A 110 5.90 -12.03 6.32
CA ARG A 110 6.99 -12.83 5.73
C ARG A 110 8.26 -12.82 6.59
N GLN A 111 8.67 -11.64 7.07
CA GLN A 111 9.86 -11.54 7.93
C GLN A 111 9.70 -12.27 9.27
N LYS A 112 8.48 -12.40 9.79
CA LYS A 112 8.23 -13.19 11.00
C LYS A 112 8.29 -14.67 10.70
N GLU A 113 7.67 -15.10 9.59
CA GLU A 113 7.73 -16.49 9.11
C GLU A 113 9.19 -16.91 8.89
N ASP A 114 9.97 -16.13 8.12
CA ASP A 114 11.39 -16.39 7.87
C ASP A 114 12.20 -16.44 9.18
N ARG A 115 11.91 -15.54 10.13
CA ARG A 115 12.59 -15.50 11.44
C ARG A 115 12.23 -16.68 12.34
N GLU A 116 10.98 -17.15 12.27
CA GLU A 116 10.51 -18.32 12.99
C GLU A 116 11.15 -19.59 12.41
N GLU A 117 11.24 -19.70 11.07
CA GLU A 117 11.96 -20.78 10.39
C GLU A 117 13.45 -20.79 10.74
N GLU A 118 14.14 -19.64 10.71
CA GLU A 118 15.54 -19.52 11.12
C GLU A 118 15.74 -19.88 12.61
N ALA A 119 14.81 -19.48 13.49
CA ALA A 119 14.87 -19.81 14.91
C ALA A 119 14.65 -21.32 15.16
N GLU A 120 13.75 -21.95 14.41
CA GLU A 120 13.53 -23.40 14.45
C GLU A 120 14.74 -24.17 13.89
N GLU A 121 15.35 -23.69 12.80
CA GLU A 121 16.57 -24.28 12.22
C GLU A 121 17.76 -24.19 13.21
N VAL A 122 17.98 -23.02 13.83
CA VAL A 122 19.04 -22.83 14.85
C VAL A 122 18.78 -23.67 16.12
N ALA A 123 17.52 -23.83 16.53
CA ALA A 123 17.15 -24.69 17.64
C ALA A 123 17.33 -26.19 17.31
N ALA A 124 17.06 -26.59 16.06
CA ALA A 124 17.24 -27.95 15.57
C ALA A 124 18.72 -28.31 15.37
N SER A 125 19.58 -27.34 15.05
CA SER A 125 21.04 -27.51 14.97
C SER A 125 21.72 -27.44 16.35
N GLY A 126 21.10 -28.03 17.39
CA GLY A 126 21.46 -27.89 18.81
C GLY A 126 22.96 -27.94 19.13
N PRO A 127 23.38 -27.38 20.29
CA PRO A 127 24.79 -27.13 20.60
C PRO A 127 25.60 -28.39 20.38
N ALA A 128 26.66 -28.28 19.55
CA ALA A 128 27.66 -29.33 19.38
C ALA A 128 28.04 -29.83 20.77
N GLU A 129 27.76 -31.10 21.02
CA GLU A 129 28.01 -31.76 22.30
C GLU A 129 29.42 -31.41 22.77
N ASP A 130 29.51 -30.88 24.00
CA ASP A 130 30.77 -30.67 24.71
C ASP A 130 31.61 -31.96 24.61
N HIS A 131 32.72 -31.90 23.88
CA HIS A 131 33.82 -32.85 24.03
C HIS A 131 34.50 -32.60 25.37
N ALA A 132 33.81 -32.95 26.44
CA ALA A 132 34.36 -33.06 27.78
C ALA A 132 33.79 -34.32 28.43
N ASP A 133 34.44 -35.46 28.16
CA ASP A 133 34.62 -36.56 29.12
C ASP A 133 35.51 -37.67 28.51
N ASP A 134 36.78 -37.69 28.88
CA ASP A 134 37.32 -38.73 29.78
C ASP A 134 38.85 -38.68 29.81
N ALA A 135 39.36 -37.89 30.76
CA ALA A 135 40.63 -38.19 31.38
C ALA A 135 40.45 -39.45 32.25
N GLY A 136 40.74 -40.65 31.73
CA GLY A 136 40.94 -41.80 32.62
C GLY A 136 40.62 -43.20 32.09
N ARG A 137 41.51 -43.80 31.28
CA ARG A 137 41.63 -45.27 31.27
C ARG A 137 43.05 -45.77 30.98
N ALA A 138 43.78 -45.95 32.07
CA ALA A 138 44.65 -47.09 32.40
C ALA A 138 45.40 -47.82 31.25
N ALA A 139 46.72 -47.65 31.21
CA ALA A 139 47.73 -48.69 31.50
C ALA A 139 49.14 -48.15 31.29
#